data_AF-A0A0J8JKQ6-F1
#
_entry.id   AF-A0A0J8JKQ6-F1
#
_cell.length_a   1.000
_cell.length_b   1.000
_cell.length_c   1.000
_cell.angle_alpha   90.00
_cell.angle_beta   90.00
_cell.angle_gamma   90.00
#
_symmetry.space_group_name_H-M   'P 1'
#
loop_
_entity.id
_entity.type
_entity.pdbx_description
1 polymer ?
#
loop_
_entity_poly.entity_id
_entity_poly.type
_entity_poly.pdbx_seq_one_letter_code
_entity_poly.pdbx_strand_id
1 'polypeptide(L)'
;MLFLTTLYFRPSLFFKQLEICSRPLYLIIASWAYGIFHTLDRIDRHLLKESLNRPWPGWELFEPVVNMSWLNFWIVLLVIGAPAGVVAYFLGGWWYKIRLKWAGAKQVETHTARYLHIYSQLVMSLPTLLLVLIQSLFYDNYRQAWQTDVIWFALFSAFPFWSCFTSYYAASRICQLKRKAALFWLVYAPSIMYILAYLGYWQLLQHFAETAS
;
A
#
# COMPACT_ATOMS: atom_id res chain seq x y z
N MET A 1 13.51 3.86 -21.30
CA MET A 1 13.41 3.01 -20.09
C MET A 1 12.04 3.26 -19.47
N LEU A 2 11.22 2.22 -19.28
CA LEU A 2 9.81 2.34 -18.85
C LEU A 2 9.70 3.07 -17.50
N PHE A 3 8.77 4.02 -17.38
CA PHE A 3 8.47 4.83 -16.19
C PHE A 3 8.52 4.02 -14.87
N LEU A 4 7.84 2.87 -14.84
CA LEU A 4 7.80 1.97 -13.69
C LEU A 4 9.16 1.34 -13.37
N THR A 5 9.92 0.88 -14.37
CA THR A 5 11.25 0.29 -14.12
C THR A 5 12.19 1.28 -13.42
N THR A 6 12.07 2.58 -13.73
CA THR A 6 12.89 3.59 -13.09
C THR A 6 12.42 3.86 -11.66
N LEU A 7 11.10 3.84 -11.40
CA LEU A 7 10.56 3.94 -10.04
C LEU A 7 11.07 2.79 -9.15
N TYR A 8 11.00 1.55 -9.63
CA TYR A 8 11.35 0.37 -8.83
C TYR A 8 12.84 0.17 -8.62
N PHE A 9 13.67 0.38 -9.66
CA PHE A 9 15.10 0.03 -9.58
C PHE A 9 16.02 1.24 -9.42
N ARG A 10 15.54 2.44 -9.79
CA ARG A 10 16.33 3.68 -9.74
C ARG A 10 15.50 4.86 -9.24
N PRO A 11 14.89 4.76 -8.04
CA PRO A 11 13.94 5.77 -7.55
C PRO A 11 14.57 7.16 -7.52
N SER A 12 15.84 7.28 -7.13
CA SER A 12 16.56 8.56 -7.15
C SER A 12 16.61 9.25 -8.53
N LEU A 13 16.60 8.48 -9.63
CA LEU A 13 16.56 9.01 -11.00
C LEU A 13 15.13 9.38 -11.40
N PHE A 14 14.15 8.54 -11.03
CA PHE A 14 12.73 8.81 -11.27
C PHE A 14 12.31 10.15 -10.67
N PHE A 15 12.68 10.40 -9.42
CA PHE A 15 12.30 11.62 -8.69
C PHE A 15 13.05 12.90 -9.13
N LYS A 16 14.08 12.79 -9.98
CA LYS A 16 14.70 13.96 -10.64
C LYS A 16 13.84 14.52 -11.77
N GLN A 17 12.96 13.70 -12.36
CA GLN A 17 12.09 14.09 -13.47
C GLN A 17 10.74 14.62 -12.97
N LEU A 18 10.78 15.55 -12.02
CA LEU A 18 9.59 16.07 -11.32
C LEU A 18 8.50 16.57 -12.26
N GLU A 19 8.83 17.17 -13.41
CA GLU A 19 7.87 17.68 -14.38
C GLU A 19 6.99 16.61 -15.04
N ILE A 20 7.52 15.42 -15.30
CA ILE A 20 6.74 14.33 -15.89
C ILE A 20 5.83 13.72 -14.83
N CYS A 21 6.36 13.56 -13.62
CA CYS A 21 5.66 12.85 -12.56
C CYS A 21 4.67 13.75 -11.79
N SER A 22 4.76 15.07 -11.93
CA SER A 22 3.77 16.05 -11.45
C SER A 22 2.57 16.22 -12.39
N ARG A 23 2.54 15.54 -13.55
CA ARG A 23 1.38 15.58 -14.44
C ARG A 23 0.13 15.07 -13.71
N PRO A 24 -0.98 15.83 -13.72
CA PRO A 24 -2.17 15.51 -12.93
C PRO A 24 -2.70 14.10 -13.17
N LEU A 25 -2.71 13.64 -14.42
CA LEU A 25 -3.25 12.32 -14.78
C LEU A 25 -2.49 11.17 -14.11
N TYR A 26 -1.15 11.19 -14.11
CA TYR A 26 -0.36 10.11 -13.49
C TYR A 26 -0.52 10.12 -11.97
N LEU A 27 -0.61 11.30 -11.36
CA LEU A 27 -0.89 11.44 -9.94
C LEU A 27 -2.27 10.90 -9.57
N ILE A 28 -3.30 11.18 -10.38
CA ILE A 28 -4.65 10.65 -10.18
C ILE A 28 -4.64 9.12 -10.27
N ILE A 29 -4.03 8.56 -11.32
CA ILE A 29 -3.94 7.11 -11.50
C ILE A 29 -3.19 6.45 -10.35
N ALA A 30 -2.03 6.98 -9.95
CA ALA A 30 -1.25 6.43 -8.85
C ALA A 30 -1.97 6.55 -7.49
N SER A 31 -2.67 7.67 -7.25
CA SER A 31 -3.47 7.85 -6.03
C SER A 31 -4.64 6.87 -6.00
N TRP A 32 -5.30 6.66 -7.14
CA TRP A 32 -6.41 5.71 -7.25
C TRP A 32 -5.93 4.27 -7.05
N ALA A 33 -4.83 3.87 -7.68
CA ALA A 33 -4.20 2.56 -7.46
C ALA A 33 -3.87 2.35 -5.96
N TYR A 34 -3.29 3.35 -5.30
CA TYR A 34 -3.04 3.25 -3.86
C TYR A 34 -4.35 3.17 -3.04
N GLY A 35 -5.39 3.89 -3.45
CA GLY A 35 -6.72 3.80 -2.84
C GLY A 35 -7.36 2.41 -2.98
N ILE A 36 -7.29 1.80 -4.17
CA ILE A 36 -7.76 0.43 -4.42
C ILE A 36 -7.02 -0.56 -3.51
N PHE A 37 -5.69 -0.44 -3.43
CA PHE A 37 -4.88 -1.25 -2.51
C PHE A 37 -5.31 -1.08 -1.05
N HIS A 38 -5.63 0.14 -0.60
CA HIS A 38 -6.10 0.38 0.75
C HIS A 38 -7.47 -0.25 1.04
N THR A 39 -8.36 -0.27 0.04
CA THR A 39 -9.64 -0.98 0.11
C THR A 39 -9.43 -2.48 0.20
N LEU A 40 -8.54 -3.04 -0.62
CA LEU A 40 -8.15 -4.46 -0.58
C LEU A 40 -7.64 -4.86 0.81
N ASP A 41 -6.65 -4.14 1.34
CA ASP A 41 -6.09 -4.37 2.67
C ASP A 41 -7.13 -4.25 3.79
N ARG A 42 -8.19 -3.45 3.60
CA ARG A 42 -9.34 -3.42 4.51
C ARG A 42 -10.20 -4.68 4.41
N ILE A 43 -10.48 -5.15 3.19
CA ILE A 43 -11.21 -6.41 2.95
C ILE A 43 -10.43 -7.57 3.58
N ASP A 44 -9.11 -7.66 3.37
CA ASP A 44 -8.25 -8.69 3.96
C ASP A 44 -8.35 -8.75 5.49
N ARG A 45 -8.32 -7.57 6.14
CA ARG A 45 -8.51 -7.49 7.60
C ARG A 45 -9.88 -7.96 8.04
N HIS A 46 -10.93 -7.74 7.24
CA HIS A 46 -12.27 -8.20 7.57
C HIS A 46 -12.41 -9.71 7.38
N LEU A 47 -11.84 -10.27 6.32
CA LEU A 47 -11.74 -11.73 6.11
C LEU A 47 -11.00 -12.41 7.27
N LEU A 48 -9.88 -11.84 7.72
CA LEU A 48 -9.15 -12.34 8.88
C LEU A 48 -9.97 -12.27 10.19
N LYS A 49 -10.74 -11.19 10.38
CA LYS A 49 -11.61 -11.04 11.56
C LYS A 49 -12.79 -12.00 11.54
N GLU A 50 -13.36 -12.22 10.36
CA GLU A 50 -14.41 -13.21 10.14
C GLU A 50 -13.89 -14.61 10.45
N SER A 51 -12.71 -14.98 9.96
CA SER A 51 -12.11 -16.29 10.28
C SER A 51 -11.90 -16.46 11.79
N LEU A 52 -11.73 -15.37 12.55
CA LEU A 52 -11.61 -15.35 14.02
C LEU A 52 -12.95 -15.43 14.76
N ASN A 53 -14.06 -15.70 14.08
CA ASN A 53 -15.42 -15.62 14.63
C ASN A 53 -15.69 -14.27 15.32
N ARG A 54 -15.06 -13.18 14.82
CA ARG A 54 -15.21 -11.81 15.31
C ARG A 54 -15.51 -10.86 14.14
N PRO A 55 -16.58 -11.13 13.35
CA PRO A 55 -16.93 -10.27 12.22
C PRO A 55 -17.19 -8.84 12.70
N TRP A 56 -16.82 -7.87 11.87
CA TRP A 56 -17.11 -6.47 12.15
C TRP A 56 -18.59 -6.18 11.85
N PRO A 57 -19.30 -5.33 12.62
CA PRO A 57 -20.68 -4.98 12.30
C PRO A 57 -20.80 -4.40 10.88
N GLY A 58 -21.77 -4.88 10.10
CA GLY A 58 -21.96 -4.47 8.70
C GLY A 58 -21.15 -5.31 7.70
N TRP A 59 -20.34 -6.27 8.14
CA TRP A 59 -19.58 -7.15 7.25
C TRP A 59 -20.50 -8.04 6.41
N GLU A 60 -21.65 -8.44 6.93
CA GLU A 60 -22.69 -9.20 6.23
C GLU A 60 -23.16 -8.54 4.93
N LEU A 61 -23.05 -7.21 4.82
CA LEU A 61 -23.37 -6.47 3.60
C LEU A 61 -22.26 -6.54 2.54
N PHE A 62 -21.03 -6.80 2.96
CA PHE A 62 -19.83 -6.85 2.11
C PHE A 62 -19.33 -8.26 1.85
N GLU A 63 -19.71 -9.25 2.67
CA GLU A 63 -19.37 -10.66 2.49
C GLU A 63 -19.74 -11.19 1.07
N PRO A 64 -20.88 -10.82 0.46
CA PRO A 64 -21.19 -11.24 -0.90
C PRO A 64 -20.17 -10.75 -1.94
N VAL A 65 -19.51 -9.61 -1.69
CA VAL A 65 -18.53 -9.02 -2.62
C VAL A 65 -17.33 -9.93 -2.82
N VAL A 66 -16.91 -10.66 -1.79
CA VAL A 66 -15.76 -11.57 -1.84
C VAL A 66 -16.14 -12.99 -2.24
N ASN A 67 -17.42 -13.37 -2.08
CA ASN A 67 -17.94 -14.72 -2.34
C ASN A 67 -18.56 -14.90 -3.73
N MET A 68 -19.04 -13.83 -4.36
CA MET A 68 -19.75 -13.90 -5.64
C MET A 68 -18.78 -13.91 -6.83
N SER A 69 -18.69 -12.82 -7.60
CA SER A 69 -17.91 -12.75 -8.83
C SER A 69 -16.78 -11.73 -8.72
N TRP A 70 -15.70 -11.98 -9.46
CA TRP A 70 -14.62 -11.02 -9.63
C TRP A 70 -15.08 -9.67 -10.16
N LEU A 71 -16.12 -9.64 -11.00
CA LEU A 71 -16.68 -8.39 -11.51
C LEU A 71 -17.22 -7.51 -10.37
N ASN A 72 -18.02 -8.08 -9.46
CA ASN A 72 -18.56 -7.35 -8.31
C ASN A 72 -17.42 -6.88 -7.40
N PHE A 73 -16.45 -7.75 -7.15
CA PHE A 73 -15.26 -7.43 -6.38
C PHE A 73 -14.48 -6.25 -6.97
N TRP A 74 -14.20 -6.28 -8.28
CA TRP A 74 -13.50 -5.19 -8.98
C TRP A 74 -14.31 -3.89 -8.97
N ILE A 75 -15.63 -3.93 -9.19
CA ILE A 75 -16.47 -2.74 -9.11
C ILE A 75 -16.36 -2.09 -7.73
N VAL A 76 -16.48 -2.87 -6.66
CA VAL A 76 -16.36 -2.36 -5.28
C VAL A 76 -14.97 -1.78 -5.03
N LEU A 77 -13.92 -2.48 -5.44
CA LEU A 77 -12.54 -2.00 -5.32
C LEU A 77 -12.32 -0.68 -6.05
N LEU A 78 -12.82 -0.54 -7.28
CA LEU A 78 -12.68 0.66 -8.11
C LEU A 78 -13.47 1.84 -7.53
N VAL A 79 -14.72 1.61 -7.11
CA VAL A 79 -15.63 2.64 -6.58
C VAL A 79 -15.21 3.12 -5.20
N ILE A 80 -14.91 2.21 -4.26
CA ILE A 80 -14.47 2.57 -2.90
C ILE A 80 -13.00 3.00 -2.90
N GLY A 81 -12.18 2.46 -3.81
CA GLY A 81 -10.80 2.86 -3.98
C GLY A 81 -10.62 4.31 -4.41
N ALA A 82 -11.57 4.89 -5.16
CA ALA A 82 -11.51 6.29 -5.57
C ALA A 82 -11.49 7.28 -4.38
N PRO A 83 -12.49 7.30 -3.46
CA PRO A 83 -12.44 8.16 -2.28
C PRO A 83 -11.29 7.79 -1.34
N ALA A 84 -10.94 6.50 -1.21
CA ALA A 84 -9.77 6.08 -0.43
C ALA A 84 -8.46 6.70 -0.98
N GLY A 85 -8.32 6.75 -2.31
CA GLY A 85 -7.18 7.37 -2.99
C GLY A 85 -7.10 8.88 -2.78
N VAL A 86 -8.24 9.55 -2.75
CA VAL A 86 -8.34 10.98 -2.39
C VAL A 86 -7.86 11.19 -0.96
N VAL A 87 -8.37 10.42 0.00
CA VAL A 87 -7.95 10.49 1.41
C VAL A 87 -6.45 10.22 1.52
N ALA A 88 -5.94 9.19 0.86
CA ALA A 88 -4.52 8.85 0.87
C ALA A 88 -3.64 9.99 0.30
N TYR A 89 -4.08 10.63 -0.78
CA TYR A 89 -3.39 11.78 -1.36
C TYR A 89 -3.31 12.97 -0.39
N PHE A 90 -4.44 13.35 0.21
CA PHE A 90 -4.50 14.53 1.08
C PHE A 90 -3.93 14.26 2.47
N LEU A 91 -4.47 13.26 3.18
CA LEU A 91 -4.10 12.95 4.56
C LEU A 91 -2.75 12.25 4.63
N GLY A 92 -2.51 11.26 3.77
CA GLY A 92 -1.23 10.55 3.70
C GLY A 92 -0.09 11.49 3.31
N GLY A 93 -0.29 12.37 2.34
CA GLY A 93 0.69 13.38 1.96
C GLY A 93 0.90 14.48 3.03
N TRP A 94 -0.15 14.85 3.78
CA TRP A 94 -0.01 15.74 4.95
C TRP A 94 0.86 15.09 6.03
N TRP A 95 0.58 13.84 6.39
CA TRP A 95 1.37 13.09 7.36
C TRP A 95 2.81 12.91 6.89
N TYR A 96 3.00 12.62 5.59
CA TYR A 96 4.32 12.53 4.98
C TYR A 96 5.10 13.85 5.09
N LYS A 97 4.45 14.99 4.86
CA LYS A 97 5.05 16.32 5.03
C LYS A 97 5.55 16.54 6.46
N ILE A 98 4.82 16.08 7.47
CA ILE A 98 5.25 16.15 8.87
C ILE A 98 6.52 15.32 9.08
N ARG A 99 6.55 14.07 8.59
CA ARG A 99 7.74 13.21 8.68
C ARG A 99 8.95 13.82 7.99
N LEU A 100 8.77 14.49 6.85
CA LEU A 100 9.86 15.22 6.19
C LEU A 100 10.41 16.36 7.05
N LYS A 101 9.54 17.11 7.74
CA LYS A 101 9.97 18.15 8.68
C LYS A 101 10.75 17.57 9.86
N TRP A 102 10.27 16.46 10.43
CA TRP A 102 10.98 15.76 11.50
C TRP A 102 12.32 15.16 11.02
N ALA A 103 12.42 14.80 9.75
CA ALA A 103 13.66 14.42 9.09
C ALA A 103 14.63 15.59 8.81
N GLY A 104 14.22 16.83 9.10
CA GLY A 104 15.04 18.04 9.01
C GLY A 104 14.77 18.93 7.80
N ALA A 105 13.75 18.65 6.98
CA ALA A 105 13.39 19.51 5.87
C ALA A 105 12.80 20.85 6.37
N LYS A 106 13.39 21.98 5.96
CA LYS A 106 12.98 23.32 6.42
C LYS A 106 11.73 23.83 5.68
N GLN A 107 11.73 23.78 4.35
CA GLN A 107 10.62 24.20 3.50
C GLN A 107 10.27 23.06 2.56
N VAL A 108 9.06 22.52 2.74
CA VAL A 108 8.52 21.45 1.89
C VAL A 108 7.20 21.95 1.34
N GLU A 109 7.12 22.09 0.02
CA GLU A 109 5.86 22.36 -0.65
C GLU A 109 4.91 21.19 -0.45
N THR A 110 3.63 21.49 -0.21
CA THR A 110 2.61 20.47 0.05
C THR A 110 2.45 19.53 -1.13
N HIS A 111 2.49 20.07 -2.36
CA HIS A 111 2.38 19.27 -3.58
C HIS A 111 3.53 18.24 -3.68
N THR A 112 4.77 18.66 -3.45
CA THR A 112 5.95 17.80 -3.44
C THR A 112 5.86 16.67 -2.41
N ALA A 113 5.34 16.95 -1.21
CA ALA A 113 5.14 15.92 -0.19
C ALA A 113 4.10 14.87 -0.61
N ARG A 114 2.96 15.30 -1.19
CA ARG A 114 1.92 14.38 -1.67
C ARG A 114 2.41 13.51 -2.83
N TYR A 115 3.12 14.13 -3.76
CA TYR A 115 3.79 13.47 -4.88
C TYR A 115 4.74 12.37 -4.39
N LEU A 116 5.68 12.72 -3.50
CA LEU A 116 6.64 11.77 -2.94
C LEU A 116 5.95 10.62 -2.22
N HIS A 117 4.90 10.93 -1.45
CA HIS A 117 4.10 9.93 -0.77
C HIS A 117 3.48 8.94 -1.76
N ILE A 118 2.67 9.40 -2.70
CA ILE A 118 1.91 8.53 -3.61
C ILE A 118 2.82 7.63 -4.45
N TYR A 119 3.88 8.16 -5.05
CA TYR A 119 4.76 7.31 -5.88
C TYR A 119 5.58 6.33 -5.06
N SER A 120 5.92 6.67 -3.81
CA SER A 120 6.54 5.69 -2.92
C SER A 120 5.56 4.58 -2.57
N GLN A 121 4.30 4.92 -2.29
CA GLN A 121 3.26 3.92 -2.01
C GLN A 121 2.91 3.07 -3.24
N LEU A 122 3.05 3.61 -4.45
CA LEU A 122 2.85 2.86 -5.69
C LEU A 122 3.78 1.65 -5.79
N VAL A 123 4.99 1.74 -5.21
CA VAL A 123 5.96 0.64 -5.18
C VAL A 123 5.39 -0.60 -4.48
N MET A 124 4.54 -0.42 -3.47
CA MET A 124 3.88 -1.53 -2.76
C MET A 124 2.48 -1.83 -3.27
N SER A 125 1.71 -0.85 -3.73
CA SER A 125 0.34 -1.12 -4.18
C SER A 125 0.30 -1.81 -5.53
N LEU A 126 1.12 -1.36 -6.50
CA LEU A 126 1.06 -1.88 -7.86
C LEU A 126 1.35 -3.39 -7.95
N PRO A 127 2.38 -3.95 -7.30
CA PRO A 127 2.66 -5.38 -7.39
C PRO A 127 1.50 -6.19 -6.79
N THR A 128 0.95 -5.77 -5.65
CA THR A 128 -0.20 -6.44 -5.03
C THR A 128 -1.44 -6.38 -5.95
N LEU A 129 -1.71 -5.25 -6.59
CA LEU A 129 -2.82 -5.16 -7.54
C LEU A 129 -2.62 -6.04 -8.78
N LEU A 130 -1.39 -6.16 -9.27
CA LEU A 130 -1.06 -7.08 -10.36
C LEU A 130 -1.27 -8.54 -9.94
N LEU A 131 -0.92 -8.89 -8.70
CA LEU A 131 -1.20 -10.22 -8.16
C LEU A 131 -2.71 -10.50 -8.13
N VAL A 132 -3.52 -9.56 -7.62
CA VAL A 132 -4.99 -9.74 -7.58
C VAL A 132 -5.59 -9.83 -8.99
N LEU A 133 -5.06 -9.07 -9.95
CA LEU A 133 -5.44 -9.23 -11.36
C LEU A 133 -5.11 -10.63 -11.89
N ILE A 134 -3.93 -11.16 -11.58
CA ILE A 134 -3.55 -12.52 -11.97
C ILE A 134 -4.48 -13.55 -11.29
N GLN A 135 -4.73 -13.44 -9.99
CA GLN A 135 -5.63 -14.32 -9.26
C GLN A 135 -7.05 -14.34 -9.85
N SER A 136 -7.51 -13.20 -10.38
CA SER A 136 -8.82 -13.13 -11.04
C SER A 136 -8.97 -13.98 -12.30
N LEU A 137 -7.86 -14.51 -12.82
CA LEU A 137 -7.85 -15.45 -13.96
C LEU A 137 -7.82 -16.92 -13.53
N PHE A 138 -7.49 -17.22 -12.26
CA PHE A 138 -7.22 -18.58 -11.79
C PHE A 138 -8.20 -19.09 -10.72
N TYR A 139 -8.87 -18.20 -10.01
CA TYR A 139 -9.82 -18.55 -8.95
C TYR A 139 -11.23 -18.10 -9.32
N ASP A 140 -12.27 -18.76 -8.80
CA ASP A 140 -13.65 -18.39 -9.12
C ASP A 140 -14.06 -17.06 -8.47
N ASN A 141 -13.51 -16.77 -7.28
CA ASN A 141 -13.76 -15.57 -6.51
C ASN A 141 -12.57 -15.20 -5.61
N TYR A 142 -12.66 -14.00 -5.01
CA TYR A 142 -11.57 -13.47 -4.19
C TYR A 142 -11.35 -14.28 -2.91
N ARG A 143 -12.41 -14.83 -2.28
CA ARG A 143 -12.26 -15.63 -1.06
C ARG A 143 -11.40 -16.87 -1.29
N GLN A 144 -11.62 -17.60 -2.39
CA GLN A 144 -10.80 -18.77 -2.74
C GLN A 144 -9.33 -18.38 -2.95
N ALA A 145 -9.07 -17.28 -3.64
CA ALA A 145 -7.71 -16.77 -3.85
C ALA A 145 -7.02 -16.46 -2.51
N TRP A 146 -7.70 -15.69 -1.65
CA TRP A 146 -7.21 -15.30 -0.33
C TRP A 146 -6.86 -16.51 0.57
N GLN A 147 -7.66 -17.59 0.52
CA GLN A 147 -7.39 -18.81 1.29
C GLN A 147 -6.15 -19.58 0.82
N THR A 148 -5.67 -19.34 -0.41
CA THR A 148 -4.54 -20.06 -1.02
C THR A 148 -3.22 -19.26 -0.98
N ASP A 149 -3.25 -18.03 -0.45
CA ASP A 149 -2.25 -16.99 -0.74
C ASP A 149 -0.99 -16.94 0.15
N VAL A 150 -0.72 -17.97 0.94
CA VAL A 150 0.38 -17.93 1.94
C VAL A 150 1.76 -17.64 1.31
N ILE A 151 2.07 -18.23 0.16
CA ILE A 151 3.36 -18.03 -0.54
C ILE A 151 3.45 -16.60 -1.11
N TRP A 152 2.36 -16.10 -1.67
CA TRP A 152 2.32 -14.76 -2.25
C TRP A 152 2.41 -13.68 -1.18
N PHE A 153 1.75 -13.87 -0.05
CA PHE A 153 1.88 -12.98 1.10
C PHE A 153 3.35 -12.83 1.54
N ALA A 154 4.09 -13.93 1.63
CA ALA A 154 5.52 -13.89 1.98
C ALA A 154 6.35 -13.13 0.95
N LEU A 155 6.15 -13.40 -0.35
CA LEU A 155 6.89 -12.72 -1.43
C LEU A 155 6.61 -11.22 -1.47
N PHE A 156 5.34 -10.81 -1.36
CA PHE A 156 4.93 -9.41 -1.49
C PHE A 156 5.14 -8.59 -0.21
N SER A 157 5.38 -9.24 0.92
CA SER A 157 5.74 -8.57 2.18
C SER A 157 7.02 -7.72 2.10
N ALA A 158 7.90 -7.98 1.12
CA ALA A 158 9.11 -7.19 0.89
C ALA A 158 8.81 -5.79 0.32
N PHE A 159 7.71 -5.61 -0.41
CA PHE A 159 7.43 -4.36 -1.12
C PHE A 159 7.13 -3.16 -0.20
N PRO A 160 6.42 -3.30 0.93
CA PRO A 160 6.28 -2.21 1.90
C PRO A 160 7.62 -1.69 2.43
N PHE A 161 8.59 -2.58 2.68
CA PHE A 161 9.95 -2.16 3.06
C PHE A 161 10.65 -1.44 1.91
N TRP A 162 10.50 -1.94 0.68
CA TRP A 162 11.05 -1.28 -0.50
C TRP A 162 10.42 0.11 -0.77
N SER A 163 9.13 0.26 -0.48
CA SER A 163 8.40 1.55 -0.50
C SER A 163 9.01 2.54 0.50
N CYS A 164 9.37 2.10 1.71
CA CYS A 164 10.08 2.92 2.69
C CYS A 164 11.44 3.42 2.18
N PHE A 165 12.25 2.52 1.60
CA PHE A 165 13.55 2.90 1.02
C PHE A 165 13.38 3.83 -0.18
N THR A 166 12.42 3.56 -1.05
CA THR A 166 12.05 4.44 -2.17
C THR A 166 11.75 5.85 -1.68
N SER A 167 10.92 5.96 -0.65
CA SER A 167 10.58 7.23 0.01
C SER A 167 11.83 7.94 0.54
N TYR A 168 12.74 7.24 1.20
CA TYR A 168 14.00 7.82 1.69
C TYR A 168 14.88 8.33 0.53
N TYR A 169 15.07 7.54 -0.52
CA TYR A 169 15.87 7.94 -1.68
C TYR A 169 15.27 9.14 -2.41
N ALA A 170 13.95 9.16 -2.55
CA ALA A 170 13.21 10.24 -3.17
C ALA A 170 13.37 11.55 -2.38
N ALA A 171 13.07 11.49 -1.07
CA ALA A 171 13.11 12.66 -0.19
C ALA A 171 14.54 13.21 -0.03
N SER A 172 15.56 12.35 0.07
CA SER A 172 16.96 12.77 0.23
C SER A 172 17.55 13.43 -1.02
N ARG A 173 16.89 13.32 -2.19
CA ARG A 173 17.31 13.98 -3.43
C ARG A 173 16.63 15.31 -3.65
N ILE A 174 15.40 15.47 -3.18
CA ILE A 174 14.61 16.69 -3.37
C ILE A 174 14.79 17.64 -2.17
N CYS A 175 14.88 17.11 -0.97
CA CYS A 175 14.95 17.89 0.26
C CYS A 175 16.35 17.77 0.89
N GLN A 176 16.80 18.86 1.52
CA GLN A 176 17.94 18.81 2.42
C GLN A 176 17.48 18.18 3.75
N LEU A 177 17.94 16.95 4.03
CA LEU A 177 17.54 16.16 5.19
C LEU A 177 18.74 15.86 6.10
N LYS A 178 18.47 15.66 7.39
CA LYS A 178 19.44 15.10 8.34
C LYS A 178 19.42 13.58 8.21
N ARG A 179 20.49 12.97 7.68
CA ARG A 179 20.57 11.53 7.34
C ARG A 179 19.99 10.59 8.40
N LYS A 180 20.41 10.73 9.67
CA LYS A 180 19.92 9.86 10.77
C LYS A 180 18.42 10.01 11.02
N ALA A 181 17.92 11.25 11.06
CA ALA A 181 16.51 11.51 11.26
C ALA A 181 15.66 11.05 10.06
N ALA A 182 16.17 11.23 8.83
CA ALA A 182 15.51 10.75 7.62
C ALA A 182 15.38 9.22 7.60
N LEU A 183 16.45 8.49 7.94
CA LEU A 183 16.38 7.03 8.05
C LEU A 183 15.37 6.59 9.11
N PHE A 184 15.36 7.23 10.29
CA PHE A 184 14.41 6.91 11.33
C PHE A 184 12.95 7.13 10.90
N TRP A 185 12.60 8.33 10.42
CA TRP A 185 11.21 8.69 10.12
C TRP A 185 10.68 8.13 8.81
N LEU A 186 11.53 7.88 7.81
CA LEU A 186 11.12 7.41 6.49
C LEU A 186 11.30 5.91 6.29
N VAL A 187 12.20 5.27 7.05
CA VAL A 187 12.52 3.84 6.93
C VAL A 187 12.19 3.09 8.20
N TYR A 188 12.91 3.31 9.30
CA TYR A 188 12.81 2.44 10.47
C TYR A 188 11.43 2.49 11.14
N ALA A 189 10.89 3.67 11.41
CA ALA A 189 9.58 3.82 12.04
C ALA A 189 8.45 3.12 11.23
N PRO A 190 8.25 3.38 9.93
CA PRO A 190 7.24 2.66 9.16
C PRO A 190 7.56 1.17 8.99
N SER A 191 8.83 0.78 8.83
CA SER A 191 9.21 -0.65 8.76
C SER A 191 8.88 -1.39 10.05
N ILE A 192 9.09 -0.79 11.23
CA ILE A 192 8.68 -1.37 12.51
C ILE A 192 7.16 -1.55 12.55
N MET A 193 6.38 -0.58 12.08
CA MET A 193 4.92 -0.73 12.01
C MET A 193 4.49 -1.90 11.12
N TYR A 194 5.13 -2.09 9.95
CA TYR A 194 4.86 -3.25 9.09
C TYR A 194 5.25 -4.57 9.76
N ILE A 195 6.41 -4.61 10.42
CA ILE A 195 6.84 -5.81 11.18
C ILE A 195 5.81 -6.16 12.25
N LEU A 196 5.36 -5.18 13.04
CA LEU A 196 4.34 -5.42 14.07
C LEU A 196 3.01 -5.90 13.47
N ALA A 197 2.58 -5.34 12.34
CA ALA A 197 1.38 -5.78 11.65
C ALA A 197 1.51 -7.23 11.15
N TYR A 198 2.65 -7.60 10.57
CA TYR A 198 2.92 -8.95 10.09
C TYR A 198 3.09 -9.97 11.22
N LEU A 199 3.74 -9.60 12.33
CA LEU A 199 3.83 -10.45 13.52
C LEU A 199 2.44 -10.70 14.11
N GLY A 200 1.61 -9.67 14.21
CA GLY A 200 0.22 -9.82 14.66
C GLY A 200 -0.56 -10.76 13.75
N TYR A 201 -0.41 -10.62 12.43
CA TYR A 201 -1.01 -11.52 11.45
C TYR A 201 -0.53 -12.98 11.61
N TRP A 202 0.78 -13.19 11.78
CA TRP A 202 1.37 -14.52 11.90
C TRP A 202 0.96 -15.23 13.20
N GLN A 203 0.97 -14.52 14.34
CA GLN A 203 0.51 -15.06 15.62
C GLN A 203 -0.95 -15.52 15.54
N LEU A 204 -1.79 -14.76 14.83
CA LEU A 204 -3.18 -15.14 14.61
C LEU A 204 -3.29 -16.44 13.79
N LEU A 205 -2.50 -16.58 12.72
CA LEU A 205 -2.47 -17.81 11.92
C LEU A 205 -2.03 -19.05 12.72
N GLN A 206 -1.00 -18.92 13.57
CA GLN A 206 -0.53 -20.04 14.40
C GLN A 206 -1.59 -20.51 15.39
N HIS A 207 -2.31 -19.58 16.03
CA HIS A 207 -3.40 -19.91 16.94
C HIS A 207 -4.52 -20.73 16.26
N PHE A 208 -4.80 -20.51 14.97
CA PHE A 208 -5.74 -21.33 14.21
C PHE A 208 -5.24 -22.75 13.94
N ALA A 209 -3.96 -22.88 13.56
CA ALA A 209 -3.37 -24.18 13.28
C ALA A 209 -3.43 -25.09 14.53
N GLU A 210 -3.30 -24.52 15.72
CA GLU A 210 -3.36 -25.23 17.00
C GLU A 210 -4.79 -25.52 17.51
N THR A 211 -5.78 -24.70 17.15
CA THR A 211 -7.18 -24.90 17.59
C THR A 211 -8.01 -25.78 16.65
N ALA A 212 -7.53 -25.99 15.42
CA ALA A 212 -8.16 -26.86 14.43
C ALA A 212 -7.66 -28.33 14.49
N SER A 213 -6.63 -28.62 15.29
CA SER A 213 -6.08 -29.96 15.55
C SER A 213 -6.64 -30.57 16.83
#